data_AF-A0A7R9K525-F1
#
_entry.id   AF-A0A7R9K525-F1
#
_cell.length_a   1.000
_cell.length_b   1.000
_cell.length_c   1.000
_cell.angle_alpha   90.00
_cell.angle_beta   90.00
_cell.angle_gamma   90.00
#
_symmetry.space_group_name_H-M   'P 1'
#
loop_
_entity.id
_entity.type
_entity.pdbx_description
1 polymer ?
#
loop_
_entity_poly.entity_id
_entity_poly.type
_entity_poly.pdbx_seq_one_letter_code
_entity_poly.pdbx_strand_id
1 'polypeptide(L)' 'GAQGEYAGLRAIRGYHEARGETHRNICLIPVSAHGTNPASAQMAGMQVESINVARDGSIDMGHLSAKQLGAVPTKHP' A
#
# COMPACT_ATOMS: atom_id res chain seq x y z
N GLY A 1 -1.71 6.89 14.85
CA GLY A 1 -2.72 6.34 15.76
C GLY A 1 -3.78 5.70 14.90
N ALA A 2 -4.23 4.48 15.22
CA ALA A 2 -4.97 3.63 14.28
C ALA A 2 -6.18 4.30 13.60
N GLN A 3 -6.97 5.09 14.33
CA GLN A 3 -8.10 5.82 13.74
C GLN A 3 -7.67 6.88 12.72
N GLY A 4 -6.54 7.57 12.96
CA GLY A 4 -5.97 8.52 12.02
C GLY A 4 -5.39 7.82 10.77
N GLU A 5 -4.76 6.65 10.94
CA GLU A 5 -4.29 5.82 9.83
C GLU A 5 -5.45 5.37 8.94
N TYR A 6 -6.51 4.82 9.54
CA TYR A 6 -7.72 4.42 8.82
C TYR A 6 -8.39 5.60 8.09
N ALA A 7 -8.57 6.74 8.78
CA ALA A 7 -9.17 7.93 8.17
C ALA A 7 -8.34 8.45 6.97
N GLY A 8 -7.01 8.50 7.10
CA GLY A 8 -6.12 8.90 6.02
C GLY A 8 -6.19 7.96 4.81
N LEU A 9 -6.18 6.65 5.05
CA LEU A 9 -6.29 5.65 3.97
C LEU A 9 -7.65 5.70 3.27
N ARG A 10 -8.75 5.93 4.00
CA ARG A 10 -10.08 6.17 3.41
C ARG A 10 -10.12 7.44 2.56
N ALA A 11 -9.44 8.51 2.99
CA ALA A 11 -9.35 9.74 2.21
C ALA A 11 -8.57 9.53 0.90
N ILE A 12 -7.41 8.86 0.95
CA ILE A 12 -6.61 8.50 -0.24
C ILE A 12 -7.44 7.63 -1.20
N ARG A 13 -8.13 6.62 -0.66
CA ARG A 13 -8.99 5.75 -1.45
C ARG A 13 -10.14 6.52 -2.11
N GLY A 14 -10.84 7.37 -1.37
CA GLY A 14 -11.91 8.21 -1.90
C GLY A 14 -11.43 9.16 -3.00
N TYR A 15 -10.20 9.68 -2.87
CA TYR A 15 -9.56 10.50 -3.92
C TYR A 15 -9.39 9.73 -5.23
N HIS A 16 -8.88 8.50 -5.20
CA HIS A 16 -8.74 7.68 -6.40
C HIS A 16 -10.10 7.23 -6.96
N GLU A 17 -11.05 6.84 -6.10
CA GLU A 17 -12.41 6.48 -6.50
C GLU A 17 -13.12 7.62 -7.24
N ALA A 18 -13.00 8.86 -6.75
CA ALA A 18 -13.57 10.05 -7.40
C ALA A 18 -12.98 10.33 -8.80
N ARG A 19 -11.78 9.81 -9.09
CA ARG A 19 -11.10 9.91 -10.39
C ARG A 19 -11.35 8.70 -11.29
N GLY A 20 -12.15 7.73 -10.85
CA GLY A 20 -12.35 6.46 -11.54
C GLY A 20 -11.15 5.51 -11.47
N GLU A 21 -10.15 5.79 -10.62
CA GLU A 21 -8.93 5.02 -10.46
C GLU A 21 -9.11 3.91 -9.40
N THR A 22 -10.26 3.22 -9.39
CA THR A 22 -10.62 2.23 -8.35
C THR A 22 -9.69 1.02 -8.28
N HIS A 23 -8.93 0.78 -9.35
CA HIS A 23 -7.87 -0.23 -9.42
C HIS A 23 -6.67 0.08 -8.51
N ARG A 24 -6.52 1.31 -8.01
CA ARG A 24 -5.46 1.70 -7.07
C ARG A 24 -5.85 1.36 -5.63
N ASN A 25 -5.92 0.07 -5.34
CA ASN A 25 -6.35 -0.46 -4.05
C ASN A 25 -5.25 -1.22 -3.29
N ILE A 26 -4.01 -1.25 -3.81
CA ILE A 26 -2.86 -1.91 -3.16
C ILE A 26 -2.14 -0.93 -2.22
N CYS A 27 -1.95 -1.34 -0.97
CA CYS A 27 -1.15 -0.64 0.03
C CYS A 27 0.15 -1.42 0.30
N LEU A 28 1.28 -0.85 -0.09
CA LEU A 28 2.60 -1.42 0.17
C LEU A 28 3.02 -1.11 1.61
N ILE A 29 3.24 -2.12 2.44
CA ILE A 29 3.57 -1.94 3.86
C ILE A 29 4.85 -2.71 4.20
N PRO A 30 5.89 -2.06 4.74
CA PRO A 30 7.10 -2.75 5.19
C PRO A 30 6.81 -3.77 6.28
N VAL A 31 7.51 -4.90 6.28
CA VAL A 31 7.37 -5.94 7.33
C VAL A 31 7.75 -5.43 8.73
N SER A 32 8.50 -4.34 8.82
CA SER A 32 8.87 -3.67 10.08
C SER A 32 7.81 -2.69 10.61
N ALA A 33 6.72 -2.45 9.88
CA ALA A 33 5.70 -1.48 10.27
C ALA A 33 4.94 -1.90 11.53
N HIS A 34 4.43 -0.92 12.28
CA HIS A 34 3.55 -1.17 13.42
C HIS A 34 2.29 -1.92 12.98
N GLY A 35 1.82 -2.88 13.79
CA GLY A 35 0.71 -3.77 13.41
C GLY A 35 -0.62 -3.07 13.12
N THR A 36 -0.79 -1.82 13.57
CA THR A 36 -1.97 -1.01 13.22
C THR A 36 -2.00 -0.60 11.76
N ASN A 37 -0.85 -0.53 11.08
CA ASN A 37 -0.76 -0.13 9.68
C ASN A 37 -1.45 -1.16 8.76
N PRO A 38 -1.07 -2.46 8.76
CA PRO A 38 -1.75 -3.45 7.93
C PRO A 38 -3.21 -3.65 8.33
N ALA A 39 -3.54 -3.55 9.63
CA ALA A 39 -4.92 -3.62 10.09
C ALA A 39 -5.77 -2.46 9.55
N SER A 40 -5.28 -1.23 9.64
CA SER A 40 -5.96 -0.03 9.13
C SER A 40 -6.17 -0.09 7.61
N ALA A 41 -5.18 -0.59 6.86
CA ALA A 41 -5.27 -0.74 5.41
C ALA A 41 -6.31 -1.80 5.00
N GLN A 42 -6.35 -2.96 5.65
CA GLN A 42 -7.41 -3.94 5.42
C GLN A 42 -8.78 -3.40 5.78
N MET A 43 -8.91 -2.71 6.93
CA MET A 43 -10.17 -2.07 7.33
C MET A 43 -10.63 -1.02 6.31
N ALA A 44 -9.69 -0.28 5.70
CA ALA A 44 -9.99 0.68 4.63
C ALA A 44 -10.39 0.02 3.29
N GLY A 45 -10.33 -1.31 3.21
CA GLY A 45 -10.63 -2.12 2.03
C GLY A 45 -9.53 -2.07 0.97
N MET A 46 -8.28 -1.90 1.40
CA MET A 46 -7.10 -1.99 0.55
C MET A 46 -6.49 -3.41 0.65
N GLN A 47 -5.87 -3.87 -0.42
CA GLN A 47 -5.04 -5.08 -0.42
C GLN A 47 -3.66 -4.74 0.14
N VAL A 48 -3.22 -5.45 1.17
CA VAL A 48 -1.91 -5.23 1.78
C VAL A 48 -0.89 -6.13 1.12
N GLU A 49 0.16 -5.52 0.59
CA GLU A 49 1.32 -6.20 0.01
C GLU A 49 2.56 -5.84 0.84
N SER A 50 3.22 -6.84 1.39
CA SER A 50 4.38 -6.62 2.25
C SER A 50 5.62 -6.22 1.45
N ILE A 51 6.44 -5.34 2.02
CA ILE A 51 7.76 -4.97 1.49
C ILE A 51 8.85 -5.43 2.47
N ASN A 52 9.85 -6.13 1.95
CA ASN A 52 11.01 -6.54 2.74
C ASN A 52 11.82 -5.35 3.24
N VAL A 53 12.62 -5.60 4.27
CA VAL A 53 13.60 -4.67 4.81
C VAL A 53 14.99 -5.26 4.66
N ALA A 54 15.97 -4.40 4.39
CA ALA A 54 17.36 -4.77 4.35
C ALA A 54 17.90 -5.03 5.76
N ARG A 55 19.12 -5.58 5.83
CA ARG A 55 19.77 -5.95 7.11
C ARG A 55 20.02 -4.75 8.03
N ASP A 56 20.15 -3.55 7.47
CA ASP A 56 20.31 -2.30 8.21
C ASP A 56 18.98 -1.69 8.68
N GLY A 57 17.85 -2.37 8.42
CA GLY A 57 16.51 -1.92 8.78
C GLY A 57 15.88 -0.94 7.79
N SER A 58 16.59 -0.56 6.72
CA SER A 58 16.03 0.24 5.63
C SER A 58 15.08 -0.57 4.75
N ILE A 59 14.29 0.12 3.92
CA ILE A 59 13.42 -0.55 2.93
C ILE A 59 14.28 -1.23 1.88
N ASP A 60 13.96 -2.50 1.58
CA ASP A 60 14.57 -3.19 0.45
C ASP A 60 14.04 -2.57 -0.85
N MET A 61 14.83 -1.66 -1.42
CA MET A 61 14.49 -0.95 -2.65
C MET A 61 14.37 -1.91 -3.85
N GLY A 62 15.12 -3.01 -3.87
CA GLY A 62 15.02 -4.02 -4.93
C GLY A 62 13.68 -4.73 -4.87
N HIS A 63 13.26 -5.16 -3.67
CA HIS A 63 11.95 -5.76 -3.46
C HIS A 63 10.80 -4.77 -3.72
N LEU A 64 10.95 -3.50 -3.31
CA LEU A 64 9.98 -2.45 -3.59
C LEU A 64 9.80 -2.24 -5.09
N SER A 65 10.89 -2.10 -5.85
CA SER A 65 10.83 -1.93 -7.30
C SER A 65 10.20 -3.15 -8.00
N ALA A 66 10.53 -4.37 -7.56
CA ALA A 66 9.91 -5.58 -8.09
C ALA A 66 8.39 -5.60 -7.89
N LYS A 67 7.91 -5.20 -6.70
CA LYS A 67 6.48 -5.10 -6.40
C LYS A 67 5.79 -4.00 -7.21
N GLN A 68 6.43 -2.85 -7.40
CA GLN A 68 5.90 -1.77 -8.22
C GLN A 68 5.77 -2.17 -9.69
N LEU A 69 6.79 -2.84 -10.25
CA LEU A 69 6.79 -3.32 -11.64
C LEU A 69 5.77 -4.45 -11.85
N GLY A 70 5.62 -5.36 -10.90
CA GLY A 70 4.59 -6.41 -10.93
C GLY A 70 3.17 -5.87 -10.74
N ALA A 71 3.02 -4.70 -10.12
CA ALA A 71 1.74 -4.00 -9.95
C ALA A 71 1.40 -3.06 -11.12
N VAL A 72 2.27 -2.90 -12.13
CA VAL A 72 1.92 -2.18 -13.36
C VAL A 72 1.01 -3.10 -14.19
N PRO A 73 -0.28 -2.78 -14.39
CA PRO A 73 -1.06 -3.47 -15.40
C PRO A 73 -0.40 -3.22 -16.75
N THR A 74 0.14 -4.27 -17.36
CA THR A 74 0.63 -4.23 -18.73
C THR A 74 -0.53 -3.84 -19.66
N LYS A 75 -0.37 -2.70 -20.33
CA LYS A 75 -1.07 -2.23 -21.55
C LYS A 75 -2.54 -1.81 -21.41
N HIS A 76 -2.80 -0.53 -21.69
CA HIS A 76 -3.85 -0.18 -22.65
C HIS A 76 -3.21 -0.06 -24.04
N PRO A 77 -3.72 -0.74 -25.09
CA PRO A 77 -3.59 -0.25 -26.46
C PRO A 77 -4.41 1.02 -26.68
#